data_AF-A0A972PK24-F1
#
_entry.id   AF-A0A972PK24-F1
#
_cell.length_a   1.000
_cell.length_b   1.000
_cell.length_c   1.000
_cell.angle_alpha   90.00
_cell.angle_beta   90.00
_cell.angle_gamma   90.00
#
_symmetry.space_group_name_H-M   'P 1'
#
loop_
_entity.id
_entity.type
_entity.pdbx_description
1 polymer ?
#
loop_
_entity_poly.entity_id
_entity_poly.type
_entity_poly.pdbx_seq_one_letter_code
_entity_poly.pdbx_strand_id
1 'polypeptide(L)'
;MDHPLVKIPRATTLNFVMISISIGILSSLGLLFPHLVYPDAELRSTFMPNDFVNLVVGLPVLLVPLWLARRDRLSGVLLLPGALFFVVYSFIPYARALFPSITALPYALLVIFSGILIFQILKGLDWTALKGCLQGRVSERFAGSVLIILALLILGRNVGVLLGSSPIAKTELAVLVADFAIIPFWFGGGLSLWKRDGFGYGAGLGLLYQSSMLYLALVVLMVAQPFLTGKSFPAADILVIAGMGIICLVPFLIFVRGVERKELPTH
;
A
#
# COMPACT_ATOMS: atom_id res chain seq x y z
N MET A 1 -2.99 17.49 29.00
CA MET A 1 -4.11 17.27 28.05
C MET A 1 -3.87 15.87 27.51
N ASP A 2 -4.35 14.88 28.26
CA ASP A 2 -3.83 13.52 28.24
C ASP A 2 -4.82 12.57 27.57
N HIS A 3 -5.31 12.94 26.39
CA HIS A 3 -5.96 11.96 25.53
C HIS A 3 -4.85 11.17 24.83
N PRO A 4 -4.74 9.85 25.05
CA PRO A 4 -3.86 9.05 24.23
C PRO A 4 -4.45 9.10 22.82
N LEU A 5 -3.79 9.84 21.92
CA LEU A 5 -4.08 9.89 20.48
C LEU A 5 -3.96 8.51 19.80
N VAL A 6 -3.69 7.45 20.58
CA VAL A 6 -3.08 6.20 20.17
C VAL A 6 -3.69 5.03 20.95
N LYS A 7 -5.01 4.92 21.03
CA LYS A 7 -5.63 3.65 21.49
C LYS A 7 -6.36 3.00 20.33
N ILE A 8 -5.74 1.95 19.79
CA ILE A 8 -6.38 1.09 18.80
C ILE A 8 -7.37 0.17 19.52
N PRO A 9 -8.65 0.15 19.12
CA PRO A 9 -9.61 -0.80 19.64
C PRO A 9 -9.16 -2.25 19.42
N ARG A 10 -9.40 -3.14 20.38
CA ARG A 10 -9.09 -4.58 20.24
C ARG A 10 -9.70 -5.19 18.97
N ALA A 11 -10.90 -4.75 18.60
CA ALA A 11 -11.58 -5.18 17.38
C ALA A 11 -10.79 -4.80 16.10
N THR A 12 -10.27 -3.58 16.02
CA THR A 12 -9.43 -3.13 14.89
C THR A 12 -8.17 -3.98 14.77
N THR A 13 -7.53 -4.29 15.90
CA THR A 13 -6.36 -5.17 15.90
C THR A 13 -6.70 -6.59 15.44
N LEU A 14 -7.81 -7.16 15.91
CA LEU A 14 -8.25 -8.49 15.50
C LEU A 14 -8.50 -8.55 14.00
N ASN A 15 -9.23 -7.58 13.45
CA ASN A 15 -9.50 -7.48 12.01
C ASN A 15 -8.20 -7.39 11.20
N PHE A 16 -7.23 -6.60 11.67
CA PHE A 16 -5.94 -6.46 11.00
C PHE A 16 -5.12 -7.77 11.00
N VAL A 17 -5.15 -8.51 12.11
CA VAL A 17 -4.52 -9.84 12.21
C VAL A 17 -5.23 -10.84 11.29
N MET A 18 -6.56 -10.83 11.22
CA MET A 18 -7.33 -11.69 10.31
C MET A 18 -7.01 -11.40 8.84
N ILE A 19 -6.85 -10.14 8.46
CA ILE A 19 -6.39 -9.73 7.12
C ILE A 19 -4.98 -10.27 6.85
N SER A 20 -4.07 -10.13 7.82
CA SER A 20 -2.68 -10.61 7.70
C SER A 20 -2.62 -12.14 7.54
N ILE A 21 -3.41 -12.88 8.32
CA ILE A 21 -3.52 -14.35 8.21
C ILE A 21 -4.11 -14.73 6.85
N SER A 22 -5.17 -14.05 6.41
CA SER A 22 -5.80 -14.29 5.10
C SER A 22 -4.80 -14.15 3.96
N ILE A 23 -3.96 -13.11 3.98
CA ILE A 23 -2.88 -12.91 3.00
C ILE A 23 -1.89 -14.07 3.04
N GLY A 24 -1.44 -14.45 4.24
CA GLY A 24 -0.51 -15.56 4.43
C GLY A 24 -1.06 -16.86 3.85
N ILE A 25 -2.34 -17.17 4.10
CA ILE A 25 -3.01 -18.37 3.59
C ILE A 25 -3.14 -18.30 2.06
N LEU A 26 -3.69 -17.21 1.52
CA LEU A 26 -3.94 -17.10 0.08
C LEU A 26 -2.66 -17.16 -0.74
N SER A 27 -1.62 -16.44 -0.31
CA SER A 27 -0.34 -16.48 -1.02
C SER A 27 0.41 -17.80 -0.84
N SER A 28 0.28 -18.46 0.32
CA SER A 28 0.82 -19.83 0.46
C SER A 28 0.10 -20.83 -0.45
N LEU A 29 -1.23 -20.73 -0.58
CA LEU A 29 -2.00 -21.58 -1.49
C LEU A 29 -1.61 -21.35 -2.95
N GLY A 30 -1.40 -20.09 -3.35
CA GLY A 30 -0.94 -19.74 -4.70
C GLY A 30 0.44 -20.32 -5.05
N LEU A 31 1.36 -20.37 -4.07
CA LEU A 31 2.69 -20.97 -4.24
C LEU A 31 2.67 -22.51 -4.21
N LEU A 32 1.93 -23.12 -3.29
CA LEU A 32 1.91 -24.57 -3.09
C LEU A 32 1.01 -25.31 -4.09
N PHE A 33 -0.08 -24.68 -4.52
CA PHE A 33 -1.09 -25.28 -5.41
C PHE A 33 -1.41 -24.39 -6.62
N PRO A 34 -0.40 -24.00 -7.42
CA PRO A 34 -0.56 -22.98 -8.44
C PRO A 34 -1.50 -23.35 -9.57
N HIS A 35 -1.58 -24.63 -9.94
CA HIS A 35 -2.50 -25.09 -10.98
C HIS A 35 -3.96 -25.07 -10.54
N LEU A 36 -4.22 -25.15 -9.23
CA LEU A 36 -5.57 -25.07 -8.66
C LEU A 36 -6.03 -23.61 -8.53
N VAL A 37 -5.13 -22.73 -8.10
CA VAL A 37 -5.43 -21.31 -7.86
C VAL A 37 -5.38 -20.49 -9.15
N TYR A 38 -4.41 -20.79 -10.03
CA TYR A 38 -4.14 -20.09 -11.30
C TYR A 38 -4.17 -21.07 -12.48
N PRO A 39 -5.34 -21.29 -13.12
CA PRO A 39 -5.49 -22.26 -14.20
C PRO A 39 -4.66 -21.92 -15.45
N ASP A 40 -4.50 -20.63 -15.75
CA ASP A 40 -3.82 -20.15 -16.96
C ASP A 40 -2.32 -19.90 -16.73
N ALA A 41 -1.50 -20.14 -17.76
CA ALA A 41 -0.07 -19.89 -17.71
C ALA A 41 0.27 -18.40 -17.51
N GLU A 42 -0.51 -17.50 -18.14
CA GLU A 42 -0.40 -16.06 -17.95
C GLU A 42 -0.56 -15.68 -16.46
N LEU A 43 -1.64 -16.17 -15.83
CA LEU A 43 -1.94 -15.93 -14.41
C LEU A 43 -0.81 -16.46 -13.51
N ARG A 44 -0.30 -17.67 -13.76
CA ARG A 44 0.82 -18.24 -12.99
C ARG A 44 2.08 -17.37 -13.10
N SER A 45 2.42 -16.94 -14.32
CA SER A 45 3.62 -16.14 -14.57
C SER A 45 3.59 -14.74 -13.92
N THR A 46 2.37 -14.25 -13.65
CA THR A 46 2.14 -12.94 -13.02
C THR A 46 1.97 -13.07 -11.51
N PHE A 47 1.10 -13.96 -11.03
CA PHE A 47 0.68 -13.97 -9.63
C PHE A 47 1.57 -14.79 -8.71
N MET A 48 2.19 -15.88 -9.18
CA MET A 48 3.07 -16.68 -8.32
C MET A 48 4.27 -15.88 -7.76
N PRO A 49 5.00 -15.07 -8.57
CA PRO A 49 6.02 -14.18 -8.02
C PRO A 49 5.45 -13.13 -7.05
N ASN A 50 4.22 -12.66 -7.28
CA ASN A 50 3.57 -11.72 -6.39
C ASN A 50 3.17 -12.35 -5.06
N ASP A 51 2.81 -13.64 -5.02
CA ASP A 51 2.55 -14.35 -3.76
C ASP A 51 3.80 -14.45 -2.89
N PHE A 52 4.95 -14.74 -3.51
CA PHE A 52 6.23 -14.70 -2.81
C PHE A 52 6.48 -13.31 -2.20
N VAL A 53 6.27 -12.24 -2.97
CA VAL A 53 6.41 -10.85 -2.50
C VAL A 53 5.41 -10.52 -1.41
N ASN A 54 4.17 -11.01 -1.49
CA ASN A 54 3.16 -10.79 -0.46
C ASN A 54 3.58 -11.40 0.88
N LEU A 55 4.24 -12.57 0.86
CA LEU A 55 4.76 -13.20 2.08
C LEU A 55 6.00 -12.47 2.63
N VAL A 56 6.95 -12.11 1.76
CA VAL A 56 8.24 -11.54 2.17
C VAL A 56 8.16 -10.05 2.47
N VAL A 57 7.33 -9.30 1.75
CA VAL A 57 7.17 -7.85 1.88
C VAL A 57 5.80 -7.51 2.44
N GLY A 58 4.73 -8.07 1.88
CA GLY A 58 3.36 -7.72 2.28
C GLY A 58 3.04 -7.99 3.75
N LEU A 59 3.45 -9.14 4.29
CA LEU A 59 3.25 -9.46 5.71
C LEU A 59 4.05 -8.53 6.62
N PRO A 60 5.37 -8.30 6.44
CA PRO A 60 6.08 -7.28 7.21
C PRO A 60 5.46 -5.88 7.11
N VAL A 61 4.99 -5.49 5.93
CA VAL A 61 4.33 -4.19 5.69
C VAL A 61 3.09 -4.00 6.56
N LEU A 62 2.37 -5.08 6.88
CA LEU A 62 1.25 -5.06 7.81
C LEU A 62 1.70 -5.14 9.27
N LEU A 63 2.56 -6.11 9.59
CA LEU A 63 2.90 -6.45 10.97
C LEU A 63 3.72 -5.37 11.67
N VAL A 64 4.62 -4.68 10.96
CA VAL A 64 5.47 -3.63 11.53
C VAL A 64 4.65 -2.43 12.04
N PRO A 65 3.77 -1.80 11.23
CA PRO A 65 2.85 -0.76 11.71
C PRO A 65 1.98 -1.22 12.89
N LEU A 66 1.45 -2.44 12.85
CA LEU A 66 0.64 -2.97 13.94
C LEU A 66 1.43 -3.12 15.24
N TRP A 67 2.68 -3.60 15.15
CA TRP A 67 3.56 -3.71 16.28
C TRP A 67 3.90 -2.34 16.88
N LEU A 68 4.24 -1.35 16.05
CA LEU A 68 4.48 0.03 16.49
C LEU A 68 3.26 0.63 17.17
N ALA A 69 2.07 0.41 16.59
CA ALA A 69 0.84 0.96 17.12
C ALA A 69 0.42 0.31 18.46
N ARG A 70 0.78 -0.96 18.66
CA ARG A 70 0.64 -1.64 19.95
C ARG A 70 1.63 -1.17 21.02
N ARG A 71 2.69 -0.48 20.62
CA ARG A 71 3.63 0.21 21.52
C ARG A 71 3.20 1.66 21.79
N ASP A 72 1.94 1.99 21.51
CA ASP A 72 1.36 3.33 21.67
C ASP A 72 2.14 4.41 20.89
N ARG A 73 2.82 4.04 19.80
CA ARG A 73 3.48 4.99 18.89
C ARG A 73 2.50 5.58 17.88
N LEU A 74 2.52 6.91 17.75
CA LEU A 74 1.67 7.61 16.80
C LEU A 74 2.02 7.25 15.35
N SER A 75 3.30 7.05 15.05
CA SER A 75 3.76 6.59 13.75
C SER A 75 3.07 5.28 13.37
N GLY A 76 3.03 4.30 14.27
CA GLY A 76 2.35 3.03 14.05
C GLY A 76 0.89 3.20 13.63
N VAL A 77 0.11 4.01 14.35
CA VAL A 77 -1.32 4.27 14.03
C VAL A 77 -1.48 4.91 12.65
N LEU A 78 -0.66 5.91 12.32
CA LEU A 78 -0.72 6.63 11.05
C LEU A 78 -0.25 5.78 9.85
N LEU A 79 0.54 4.74 10.08
CA LEU A 79 0.99 3.80 9.04
C LEU A 79 -0.07 2.74 8.70
N LEU A 80 -0.99 2.40 9.62
CA LEU A 80 -1.97 1.32 9.41
C LEU A 80 -2.87 1.52 8.19
N PRO A 81 -3.45 2.71 7.91
CA PRO A 81 -4.21 2.92 6.68
C PRO A 81 -3.36 2.65 5.44
N GLY A 82 -2.09 3.06 5.47
CA GLY A 82 -1.13 2.82 4.38
C GLY A 82 -0.87 1.34 4.13
N ALA A 83 -0.67 0.58 5.21
CA ALA A 83 -0.47 -0.87 5.13
C ALA A 83 -1.69 -1.58 4.54
N LEU A 84 -2.90 -1.12 4.88
CA LEU A 84 -4.14 -1.67 4.30
C LEU A 84 -4.36 -1.20 2.86
N PHE A 85 -3.99 0.04 2.51
CA PHE A 85 -4.02 0.48 1.11
C PHE A 85 -3.06 -0.36 0.24
N PHE A 86 -1.91 -0.78 0.79
CA PHE A 86 -1.02 -1.71 0.11
C PHE A 86 -1.73 -3.03 -0.17
N VAL A 87 -2.46 -3.58 0.80
CA VAL A 87 -3.29 -4.79 0.59
C VAL A 87 -4.36 -4.56 -0.47
N VAL A 88 -5.15 -3.48 -0.36
CA VAL A 88 -6.20 -3.15 -1.33
C VAL A 88 -5.61 -3.10 -2.74
N TYR A 89 -4.50 -2.39 -2.93
CA TYR A 89 -3.82 -2.32 -4.22
C TYR A 89 -3.35 -3.68 -4.70
N SER A 90 -2.62 -4.43 -3.87
CA SER A 90 -2.00 -5.71 -4.27
C SER A 90 -3.04 -6.78 -4.60
N PHE A 91 -4.24 -6.73 -4.02
CA PHE A 91 -5.26 -7.77 -4.20
C PHE A 91 -6.41 -7.44 -5.16
N ILE A 92 -6.57 -6.16 -5.58
CA ILE A 92 -7.48 -5.82 -6.69
C ILE A 92 -7.12 -6.60 -7.98
N PRO A 93 -5.85 -6.69 -8.41
CA PRO A 93 -5.50 -7.42 -9.62
C PRO A 93 -5.88 -8.90 -9.56
N TYR A 94 -5.72 -9.56 -8.40
CA TYR A 94 -6.14 -10.95 -8.21
C TYR A 94 -7.65 -11.11 -8.36
N ALA A 95 -8.43 -10.29 -7.63
CA ALA A 95 -9.88 -10.31 -7.69
C ALA A 95 -10.38 -10.06 -9.12
N ARG A 96 -9.78 -9.10 -9.83
CA ARG A 96 -10.20 -8.73 -11.18
C ARG A 96 -9.78 -9.74 -12.25
N ALA A 97 -8.57 -10.30 -12.17
CA ALA A 97 -8.05 -11.25 -13.16
C ALA A 97 -8.67 -12.65 -13.02
N LEU A 98 -9.08 -13.04 -11.81
CA LEU A 98 -9.74 -14.32 -11.58
C LEU A 98 -11.26 -14.27 -11.80
N PHE A 99 -11.88 -13.09 -11.80
CA PHE A 99 -13.31 -12.94 -12.06
C PHE A 99 -13.71 -13.50 -13.43
N PRO A 100 -14.84 -14.26 -13.55
CA PRO A 100 -15.87 -14.55 -12.54
C PRO A 100 -15.68 -15.87 -11.76
N SER A 101 -14.47 -16.46 -11.73
CA SER A 101 -14.22 -17.69 -10.98
C SER A 101 -14.51 -17.52 -9.48
N ILE A 102 -14.97 -18.59 -8.83
CA ILE A 102 -15.14 -18.65 -7.37
C ILE A 102 -13.83 -18.36 -6.62
N THR A 103 -12.68 -18.64 -7.23
CA THR A 103 -11.36 -18.33 -6.66
C THR A 103 -11.11 -16.84 -6.52
N ALA A 104 -11.85 -15.97 -7.23
CA ALA A 104 -11.77 -14.51 -7.09
C ALA A 104 -12.38 -14.00 -5.77
N LEU A 105 -13.37 -14.72 -5.22
CA LEU A 105 -14.15 -14.30 -4.06
C LEU A 105 -13.30 -13.98 -2.81
N PRO A 106 -12.37 -14.84 -2.35
CA PRO A 106 -11.56 -14.52 -1.17
C PRO A 106 -10.72 -13.25 -1.35
N TYR A 107 -10.19 -13.01 -2.55
CA TYR A 107 -9.43 -11.79 -2.85
C TYR A 107 -10.33 -10.55 -2.85
N ALA A 108 -11.53 -10.64 -3.42
CA ALA A 108 -12.51 -9.57 -3.39
C ALA A 108 -12.95 -9.22 -1.96
N LEU A 109 -13.21 -10.23 -1.12
CA LEU A 109 -13.53 -10.04 0.29
C LEU A 109 -12.38 -9.37 1.04
N LEU A 110 -11.13 -9.77 0.77
CA LEU A 110 -9.95 -9.17 1.38
C LEU A 110 -9.85 -7.67 1.05
N VAL A 111 -10.10 -7.29 -0.21
CA VAL A 111 -10.14 -5.89 -0.65
C VAL A 111 -11.24 -5.11 0.08
N ILE A 112 -12.45 -5.67 0.16
CA ILE A 112 -13.60 -5.03 0.81
C ILE A 112 -13.35 -4.83 2.31
N PHE A 113 -12.94 -5.89 3.03
CA PHE A 113 -12.67 -5.81 4.46
C PHE A 113 -11.51 -4.86 4.79
N SER A 114 -10.47 -4.84 3.95
CA SER A 114 -9.38 -3.88 4.08
C SER A 114 -9.86 -2.43 3.88
N GLY A 115 -10.70 -2.18 2.87
CA GLY A 115 -11.31 -0.87 2.63
C GLY A 115 -12.20 -0.39 3.79
N ILE A 116 -13.02 -1.29 4.34
CA ILE A 116 -13.85 -0.98 5.53
C ILE A 116 -12.96 -0.63 6.72
N LEU A 117 -11.88 -1.38 6.94
CA LEU A 117 -10.98 -1.14 8.07
C LEU A 117 -10.20 0.18 7.91
N ILE A 118 -9.77 0.53 6.70
CA ILE A 118 -9.18 1.85 6.40
C ILE A 118 -10.15 2.96 6.82
N PHE A 119 -11.41 2.86 6.38
CA PHE A 119 -12.42 3.87 6.71
C PHE A 119 -12.65 3.99 8.22
N GLN A 120 -12.73 2.86 8.93
CA GLN A 120 -12.88 2.84 10.38
C GLN A 120 -11.70 3.50 11.11
N ILE A 121 -10.47 3.20 10.69
CA ILE A 121 -9.26 3.79 11.29
C ILE A 121 -9.24 5.29 11.04
N LEU A 122 -9.40 5.73 9.79
CA LEU A 122 -9.39 7.15 9.44
C LEU A 122 -10.50 7.92 10.17
N LYS A 123 -11.73 7.39 10.23
CA LYS A 123 -12.84 8.02 10.96
C LYS A 123 -12.55 8.14 12.47
N GLY A 124 -11.76 7.22 13.03
CA GLY A 124 -11.36 7.24 14.44
C GLY A 124 -10.25 8.23 14.78
N LEU A 125 -9.61 8.86 13.78
CA LEU A 125 -8.55 9.84 14.01
C LEU A 125 -9.12 11.22 14.36
N ASP A 126 -8.54 11.85 15.37
CA ASP A 126 -8.78 13.27 15.66
C ASP A 126 -7.92 14.14 14.72
N TRP A 127 -8.51 14.53 13.60
CA TRP A 127 -7.86 15.34 12.58
C TRP A 127 -7.39 16.71 13.08
N THR A 128 -8.09 17.29 14.05
CA THR A 128 -7.77 18.61 14.61
C THR A 128 -6.55 18.50 15.52
N ALA A 129 -6.53 17.50 16.39
CA ALA A 129 -5.39 17.22 17.24
C ALA A 129 -4.14 16.82 16.44
N LEU A 130 -4.30 16.01 15.38
CA LEU A 130 -3.22 15.64 14.47
C LEU A 130 -2.62 16.86 13.77
N LYS A 131 -3.47 17.75 13.24
CA LYS A 131 -3.01 19.00 12.63
C LYS A 131 -2.23 19.85 13.63
N GLY A 132 -2.76 20.09 14.82
CA GLY A 132 -2.06 20.88 15.84
C GLY A 132 -0.73 20.27 16.28
N CYS A 133 -0.63 18.94 16.26
CA CYS A 133 0.58 18.21 16.65
C CYS A 133 1.68 18.22 15.57
N LEU A 134 1.31 18.15 14.30
CA LEU A 134 2.24 17.89 13.19
C LEU A 134 2.53 19.12 12.34
N GLN A 135 1.66 20.14 12.37
CA GLN A 135 1.83 21.35 11.58
C GLN A 135 3.19 22.03 11.88
N GLY A 136 3.97 22.25 10.82
CA GLY A 136 5.31 22.85 10.89
C GLY A 136 6.42 21.89 11.31
N ARG A 137 6.12 20.62 11.60
CA ARG A 137 7.11 19.60 11.99
C ARG A 137 7.39 18.56 10.91
N VAL A 138 6.47 18.42 9.97
CA VAL A 138 6.58 17.48 8.84
C VAL A 138 6.69 18.28 7.55
N SER A 139 7.28 17.67 6.52
CA SER A 139 7.47 18.33 5.23
C SER A 139 6.17 18.32 4.40
N GLU A 140 5.13 19.04 4.83
CA GLU A 140 3.76 18.90 4.28
C GLU A 140 3.72 19.09 2.76
N ARG A 141 4.25 20.22 2.28
CA ARG A 141 4.18 20.56 0.85
C ARG A 141 5.02 19.61 0.01
N PHE A 142 6.22 19.23 0.48
CA PHE A 142 7.08 18.30 -0.24
C PHE A 142 6.45 16.91 -0.34
N ALA A 143 5.98 16.36 0.78
CA ALA A 143 5.27 15.09 0.83
C ALA A 143 4.00 15.09 -0.04
N GLY A 144 3.19 16.16 0.07
CA GLY A 144 1.99 16.33 -0.74
C GLY A 144 2.30 16.44 -2.23
N SER A 145 3.36 17.17 -2.59
CA SER A 145 3.83 17.31 -3.99
C SER A 145 4.15 15.97 -4.60
N VAL A 146 4.92 15.15 -3.87
CA VAL A 146 5.35 13.84 -4.36
C VAL A 146 4.14 12.94 -4.62
N LEU A 147 3.16 12.88 -3.70
CA LEU A 147 1.93 12.11 -3.90
C LEU A 147 1.12 12.59 -5.12
N ILE A 148 0.97 13.90 -5.30
CA ILE A 148 0.24 14.47 -6.44
C ILE A 148 0.95 14.15 -7.76
N ILE A 149 2.27 14.38 -7.83
CA ILE A 149 3.06 14.12 -9.04
C ILE A 149 3.00 12.65 -9.42
N LEU A 150 3.14 11.74 -8.45
CA LEU A 150 3.04 10.30 -8.70
C LEU A 150 1.63 9.90 -9.18
N ALA A 151 0.57 10.45 -8.57
CA ALA A 151 -0.79 10.19 -9.01
C ALA A 151 -1.01 10.62 -10.47
N LEU A 152 -0.52 11.81 -10.84
CA LEU A 152 -0.62 12.32 -12.21
C LEU A 152 0.24 11.51 -13.20
N LEU A 153 1.43 11.07 -12.79
CA LEU A 153 2.31 10.24 -13.62
C LEU A 153 1.66 8.89 -13.93
N ILE A 154 1.12 8.20 -12.92
CA ILE A 154 0.41 6.92 -13.12
C ILE A 154 -0.85 7.12 -13.95
N LEU A 155 -1.60 8.19 -13.71
CA LEU A 155 -2.76 8.54 -14.54
C LEU A 155 -2.37 8.71 -16.01
N GLY A 156 -1.29 9.46 -16.29
CA GLY A 156 -0.77 9.65 -17.63
C GLY A 156 -0.34 8.32 -18.28
N ARG A 157 0.38 7.47 -17.55
CA ARG A 157 0.77 6.12 -18.01
C ARG A 157 -0.47 5.29 -18.37
N ASN A 158 -1.50 5.32 -17.54
CA ASN A 158 -2.70 4.50 -17.73
C ASN A 158 -3.57 5.00 -18.88
N VAL A 159 -3.70 6.31 -19.06
CA VAL A 159 -4.33 6.89 -20.26
C VAL A 159 -3.55 6.49 -21.51
N GLY A 160 -2.21 6.50 -21.46
CA GLY A 160 -1.37 6.04 -22.56
C GLY A 160 -1.63 4.58 -22.96
N VAL A 161 -1.78 3.68 -21.98
CA VAL A 161 -2.12 2.27 -22.25
C VAL A 161 -3.53 2.13 -22.85
N LEU A 162 -4.52 2.88 -22.34
CA LEU A 162 -5.90 2.82 -22.85
C LEU A 162 -6.07 3.39 -24.26
N LEU A 163 -5.27 4.39 -24.63
CA LEU A 163 -5.26 4.97 -25.98
C LEU A 163 -4.36 4.20 -26.95
N GLY A 164 -3.57 3.24 -26.46
CA GLY A 164 -2.73 2.39 -27.26
C GLY A 164 -3.54 1.49 -28.19
N SER A 165 -2.97 1.14 -29.35
CA SER A 165 -3.59 0.25 -30.34
C SER A 165 -3.40 -1.24 -30.04
N SER A 166 -2.60 -1.58 -29.04
CA SER A 166 -2.30 -2.97 -28.68
C SER A 166 -3.40 -3.56 -27.77
N PRO A 167 -3.77 -4.84 -27.95
CA PRO A 167 -4.68 -5.51 -27.03
C PRO A 167 -4.13 -5.51 -25.60
N ILE A 168 -4.94 -5.08 -24.64
CA ILE A 168 -4.55 -5.04 -23.22
C ILE A 168 -4.65 -6.45 -22.64
N ALA A 169 -3.54 -6.96 -22.11
CA ALA A 169 -3.50 -8.27 -21.47
C ALA A 169 -4.44 -8.31 -20.24
N LYS A 170 -4.95 -9.50 -19.90
CA LYS A 170 -5.92 -9.65 -18.80
C LYS A 170 -5.33 -9.18 -17.47
N THR A 171 -4.08 -9.53 -17.21
CA THR A 171 -3.38 -9.11 -15.98
C THR A 171 -3.04 -7.63 -15.98
N GLU A 172 -2.76 -7.04 -17.15
CA GLU A 172 -2.51 -5.59 -17.26
C GLU A 172 -3.78 -4.77 -17.01
N LEU A 173 -4.91 -5.20 -17.57
CA LEU A 173 -6.21 -4.59 -17.27
C LEU A 173 -6.52 -4.66 -15.77
N ALA A 174 -6.18 -5.77 -15.11
CA ALA A 174 -6.38 -5.93 -13.68
C ALA A 174 -5.54 -4.94 -12.85
N VAL A 175 -4.31 -4.64 -13.27
CA VAL A 175 -3.45 -3.61 -12.67
C VAL A 175 -4.00 -2.21 -12.93
N LEU A 176 -4.47 -1.90 -14.16
CA LEU A 176 -5.11 -0.62 -14.48
C LEU A 176 -6.28 -0.32 -13.53
N VAL A 177 -7.12 -1.32 -13.23
CA VAL A 177 -8.23 -1.17 -12.27
C VAL A 177 -7.71 -0.81 -10.87
N ALA A 178 -6.62 -1.45 -10.41
CA ALA A 178 -6.02 -1.15 -9.11
C ALA A 178 -5.45 0.27 -9.05
N ASP A 179 -4.77 0.70 -10.11
CA ASP A 179 -4.21 2.04 -10.21
C ASP A 179 -5.31 3.10 -10.18
N PHE A 180 -6.38 2.95 -10.98
CA PHE A 180 -7.51 3.87 -10.97
C PHE A 180 -8.22 3.93 -9.61
N ALA A 181 -8.20 2.85 -8.83
CA ALA A 181 -8.73 2.84 -7.48
C ALA A 181 -7.86 3.65 -6.51
N ILE A 182 -6.53 3.64 -6.65
CA ILE A 182 -5.59 4.32 -5.74
C ILE A 182 -5.32 5.79 -6.10
N ILE A 183 -5.33 6.15 -7.39
CA ILE A 183 -5.05 7.52 -7.86
C ILE A 183 -5.83 8.60 -7.09
N PRO A 184 -7.16 8.47 -6.84
CA PRO A 184 -7.91 9.48 -6.10
C PRO A 184 -7.41 9.68 -4.67
N PHE A 185 -6.92 8.62 -4.02
CA PHE A 185 -6.39 8.70 -2.66
C PHE A 185 -5.01 9.37 -2.63
N TRP A 186 -4.12 9.05 -3.58
CA TRP A 186 -2.83 9.73 -3.69
C TRP A 186 -3.01 11.21 -4.01
N PHE A 187 -3.84 11.53 -5.00
CA PHE A 187 -4.10 12.91 -5.39
C PHE A 187 -4.82 13.69 -4.28
N GLY A 188 -5.92 13.16 -3.75
CA GLY A 188 -6.71 13.80 -2.71
C GLY A 188 -5.97 13.95 -1.39
N GLY A 189 -5.27 12.89 -0.95
CA GLY A 189 -4.43 12.92 0.25
C GLY A 189 -3.23 13.85 0.09
N GLY A 190 -2.57 13.84 -1.07
CA GLY A 190 -1.48 14.76 -1.39
C GLY A 190 -1.92 16.21 -1.42
N LEU A 191 -3.06 16.51 -2.06
CA LEU A 191 -3.63 17.86 -2.11
C LEU A 191 -4.08 18.35 -0.74
N SER A 192 -4.71 17.49 0.06
CA SER A 192 -5.11 17.82 1.43
C SER A 192 -3.90 18.10 2.33
N LEU A 193 -2.83 17.31 2.19
CA LEU A 193 -1.58 17.53 2.92
C LEU A 193 -0.89 18.82 2.47
N TRP A 194 -0.88 19.11 1.16
CA TRP A 194 -0.35 20.37 0.62
C TRP A 194 -1.08 21.59 1.20
N LYS A 195 -2.41 21.51 1.30
CA LYS A 195 -3.27 22.55 1.89
C LYS A 195 -3.15 22.64 3.42
N ARG A 196 -2.42 21.72 4.06
CA ARG A 196 -2.27 21.61 5.53
C ARG A 196 -3.62 21.39 6.21
N ASP A 197 -4.47 20.57 5.60
CA ASP A 197 -5.75 20.16 6.15
C ASP A 197 -5.59 18.95 7.08
N GLY A 198 -6.50 18.79 8.05
CA GLY A 198 -6.44 17.72 9.05
C GLY A 198 -6.40 16.33 8.43
N PHE A 199 -7.19 16.09 7.37
CA PHE A 199 -7.20 14.82 6.63
C PHE A 199 -5.82 14.47 6.06
N GLY A 200 -5.13 15.45 5.46
CA GLY A 200 -3.78 15.29 4.94
C GLY A 200 -2.78 14.82 5.99
N TYR A 201 -2.87 15.31 7.23
CA TYR A 201 -1.98 14.86 8.31
C TYR A 201 -2.27 13.43 8.78
N GLY A 202 -3.54 13.00 8.78
CA GLY A 202 -3.87 11.64 9.21
C GLY A 202 -3.72 10.58 8.11
N ALA A 203 -3.92 10.93 6.84
CA ALA A 203 -3.78 10.01 5.71
C ALA A 203 -2.39 10.06 5.05
N GLY A 204 -1.70 11.21 5.08
CA GLY A 204 -0.50 11.47 4.29
C GLY A 204 0.66 10.52 4.59
N LEU A 205 0.95 10.26 5.88
CA LEU A 205 2.00 9.33 6.26
C LEU A 205 1.68 7.89 5.80
N GLY A 206 0.42 7.46 5.93
CA GLY A 206 -0.05 6.17 5.43
C GLY A 206 0.08 6.05 3.91
N LEU A 207 -0.30 7.07 3.15
CA LEU A 207 -0.20 7.04 1.68
C LEU A 207 1.25 7.03 1.20
N LEU A 208 2.15 7.77 1.87
CA LEU A 208 3.59 7.72 1.59
C LEU A 208 4.20 6.37 1.96
N TYR A 209 3.75 5.76 3.05
CA TYR A 209 4.15 4.41 3.42
C TYR A 209 3.71 3.40 2.36
N GLN A 210 2.44 3.45 1.96
CA GLN A 210 1.90 2.59 0.91
C GLN A 210 2.67 2.72 -0.40
N SER A 211 2.93 3.94 -0.87
CA SER A 211 3.67 4.14 -2.12
C SER A 211 5.11 3.64 -2.01
N SER A 212 5.81 3.94 -0.91
CA SER A 212 7.18 3.47 -0.68
C SER A 212 7.27 1.94 -0.64
N MET A 213 6.34 1.30 0.06
CA MET A 213 6.30 -0.16 0.16
C MET A 213 5.89 -0.82 -1.15
N LEU A 214 5.08 -0.15 -1.96
CA LEU A 214 4.71 -0.64 -3.29
C LEU A 214 5.93 -0.68 -4.22
N TYR A 215 6.72 0.40 -4.28
CA TYR A 215 7.96 0.41 -5.07
C TYR A 215 8.97 -0.62 -4.55
N LEU A 216 9.09 -0.79 -3.23
CA LEU A 216 9.92 -1.83 -2.65
C LEU A 216 9.46 -3.23 -3.08
N ALA A 217 8.15 -3.51 -3.01
CA ALA A 217 7.56 -4.76 -3.44
C ALA A 217 7.81 -5.04 -4.92
N LEU A 218 7.70 -4.02 -5.79
CA LEU A 218 8.01 -4.14 -7.22
C LEU A 218 9.49 -4.47 -7.47
N VAL A 219 10.43 -3.83 -6.75
CA VAL A 219 11.85 -4.18 -6.87
C VAL A 219 12.09 -5.64 -6.47
N VAL A 220 11.53 -6.09 -5.34
CA VAL A 220 11.66 -7.48 -4.90
C VAL A 220 11.02 -8.44 -5.91
N LEU A 221 9.86 -8.09 -6.47
CA LEU A 221 9.17 -8.85 -7.51
C LEU A 221 10.08 -9.07 -8.72
N MET A 222 10.67 -8.00 -9.25
CA MET A 222 11.49 -8.05 -10.46
C MET A 222 12.81 -8.77 -10.25
N VAL A 223 13.37 -8.71 -9.04
CA VAL A 223 14.53 -9.52 -8.66
C VAL A 223 14.16 -10.99 -8.54
N ALA A 224 13.00 -11.32 -7.96
CA ALA A 224 12.56 -12.70 -7.74
C ALA A 224 12.06 -13.39 -9.02
N GLN A 225 11.42 -12.64 -9.92
CA GLN A 225 10.71 -13.19 -11.09
C GLN A 225 11.59 -14.06 -12.01
N PRO A 226 12.85 -13.70 -12.34
CA PRO A 226 13.74 -14.54 -13.14
C PRO A 226 13.98 -15.92 -12.53
N PHE A 227 14.13 -15.99 -11.19
CA PHE A 227 14.36 -17.25 -10.48
C PHE A 227 13.11 -18.13 -10.40
N LEU A 228 11.92 -17.54 -10.41
CA LEU A 228 10.65 -18.25 -10.28
C LEU A 228 10.02 -18.61 -11.63
N THR A 229 10.30 -17.86 -12.69
CA THR A 229 9.62 -18.00 -13.99
C THR A 229 10.56 -18.22 -15.17
N GLY A 230 11.88 -18.14 -14.97
CA GLY A 230 12.87 -18.29 -16.04
C GLY A 230 12.93 -17.11 -17.01
N LYS A 231 12.25 -15.98 -16.72
CA LYS A 231 12.30 -14.76 -17.52
C LYS A 231 13.67 -14.07 -17.43
N SER A 232 13.98 -13.23 -18.41
CA SER A 232 15.20 -12.41 -18.43
C SER A 232 15.22 -11.41 -17.27
N PHE A 233 16.40 -11.16 -16.69
CA PHE A 233 16.58 -10.19 -15.61
C PHE A 233 16.45 -8.74 -16.12
N PRO A 234 15.43 -7.97 -15.67
CA PRO A 234 15.15 -6.63 -16.20
C PRO A 234 15.93 -5.53 -15.46
N ALA A 235 17.26 -5.51 -15.61
CA ALA A 235 18.14 -4.62 -14.83
C ALA A 235 17.80 -3.12 -14.97
N ALA A 236 17.51 -2.66 -16.19
CA ALA A 236 17.19 -1.25 -16.46
C ALA A 236 15.91 -0.82 -15.73
N ASP A 237 14.86 -1.63 -15.82
CA ASP A 237 13.57 -1.33 -15.20
C ASP A 237 13.69 -1.36 -13.67
N ILE A 238 14.47 -2.29 -13.11
CA ILE A 238 14.76 -2.33 -11.66
C ILE A 238 15.39 -1.01 -11.20
N LEU A 239 16.36 -0.48 -11.95
CA LEU A 239 17.05 0.77 -11.59
C LEU A 239 16.09 1.97 -11.63
N VAL A 240 15.22 2.03 -12.64
CA VAL A 240 14.19 3.09 -12.74
C VAL A 240 13.21 3.00 -11.58
N ILE A 241 12.66 1.82 -11.29
CA ILE A 241 11.69 1.61 -10.21
C ILE A 241 12.33 1.87 -8.84
N ALA A 242 13.57 1.46 -8.63
CA ALA A 242 14.31 1.77 -7.40
C ALA A 242 14.49 3.28 -7.23
N GLY A 243 14.84 4.01 -8.30
CA GLY A 243 14.91 5.46 -8.30
C GLY A 243 13.59 6.13 -7.92
N MET A 244 12.47 5.68 -8.50
CA MET A 244 11.12 6.14 -8.13
C MET A 244 10.77 5.81 -6.68
N GLY A 245 11.18 4.63 -6.20
CA GLY A 245 11.02 4.22 -4.81
C GLY A 245 11.73 5.15 -3.84
N ILE A 246 12.95 5.60 -4.16
CA ILE A 246 13.69 6.58 -3.35
C ILE A 246 12.94 7.91 -3.26
N ILE A 247 12.34 8.38 -4.37
CA ILE A 247 11.54 9.61 -4.39
C ILE A 247 10.36 9.55 -3.41
N CYS A 248 9.76 8.36 -3.20
CA CYS A 248 8.71 8.15 -2.20
C CYS A 248 9.26 7.97 -0.79
N LEU A 249 10.38 7.25 -0.67
CA LEU A 249 10.97 6.87 0.61
C LEU A 249 11.55 8.07 1.36
N VAL A 250 12.15 9.04 0.66
CA VAL A 250 12.72 10.25 1.27
C VAL A 250 11.65 11.08 2.03
N PRO A 251 10.54 11.55 1.41
CA PRO A 251 9.50 12.27 2.12
C PRO A 251 8.85 11.42 3.21
N PHE A 252 8.69 10.10 2.98
CA PHE A 252 8.22 9.18 4.00
C PHE A 252 9.07 9.21 5.27
N LEU A 253 10.39 9.02 5.15
CA LEU A 253 11.31 8.99 6.28
C LEU A 253 11.39 10.35 7.00
N ILE A 254 11.37 11.46 6.26
CA ILE A 254 11.32 12.81 6.84
C ILE A 254 10.03 13.01 7.64
N PHE A 255 8.89 12.54 7.11
CA PHE A 255 7.60 12.63 7.79
C PHE A 255 7.60 11.80 9.08
N VAL A 256 8.07 10.54 9.05
CA VAL A 256 8.20 9.69 10.24
C VAL A 256 9.04 10.38 11.32
N ARG A 257 10.20 10.95 10.96
CA ARG A 257 11.04 11.70 11.90
C ARG A 257 10.32 12.89 12.54
N GLY A 258 9.48 13.60 11.78
CA GLY A 258 8.67 14.69 12.30
C GLY A 258 7.61 14.24 13.31
N VAL A 259 7.05 13.05 13.11
CA VAL A 259 6.08 12.42 14.03
C VAL A 259 6.77 11.94 15.31
N GLU A 260 7.91 11.26 15.20
CA GLU A 260 8.62 10.66 16.34
C GLU A 260 9.31 11.68 17.26
N ARG A 261 9.61 12.91 16.79
CA ARG A 261 10.19 13.97 17.63
C ARG A 261 9.35 14.37 18.85
N LYS A 262 8.09 13.92 18.95
CA LYS A 262 7.24 14.11 20.14
C LYS A 262 7.50 13.07 21.24
N GLU A 263 8.08 11.92 20.92
CA GLU A 263 8.30 10.81 21.87
C GLU A 263 9.57 10.97 22.74
N LEU A 264 10.37 12.02 22.51
CA LEU A 264 11.49 12.41 23.40
C LEU A 264 11.13 13.70 24.14
N PRO A 265 10.69 13.56 25.40
CA PRO A 265 11.56 13.90 26.51
C PRO A 265 11.64 12.73 27.50
N THR A 266 12.71 11.95 27.43
CA THR A 266 13.20 11.19 28.58
C THR A 266 13.91 12.16 29.50
N HIS A 267 13.29 12.48 30.63
CA HIS A 267 14.02 12.88 31.84
C HIS A 267 14.78 11.67 32.40
#